data_AF-A0A6H5H972-F1
#
_entry.id   AF-A0A6H5H972-F1
#
_cell.length_a   1.000
_cell.length_b   1.000
_cell.length_c   1.000
_cell.angle_alpha   90.00
_cell.angle_beta   90.00
_cell.angle_gamma   90.00
#
_symmetry.space_group_name_H-M   'P 1'
#
loop_
_entity.id
_entity.type
_entity.pdbx_description
1 polymer ?
#
loop_
_entity_poly.entity_id
_entity_poly.type
_entity_poly.pdbx_seq_one_letter_code
_entity_poly.pdbx_strand_id
1 'polypeptide(L)'
;MEFLRDKIKQEFNLECYMPANGETCLIPTPHKFTYTVKLEDPTPFYKTAEKLLKIFQEKLTGWTVLFTDGAISVESVLIKVEGSEHDLKSVYISWTNQDEELGMTILEILQSMGHELS
;
A
#
# COMPACT_ATOMS: atom_id res chain seq x y z
N MET A 1 -19.52 -16.45 -22.12
CA MET A 1 -19.37 -15.78 -20.81
C MET A 1 -18.37 -16.47 -19.90
N GLU A 2 -18.22 -17.81 -19.97
CA GLU A 2 -17.26 -18.55 -19.13
C GLU A 2 -15.81 -18.08 -19.30
N PHE A 3 -15.33 -17.94 -20.54
CA PHE A 3 -14.00 -17.39 -20.82
C PHE A 3 -13.75 -16.02 -20.16
N LEU A 4 -14.76 -15.15 -20.14
CA LEU A 4 -14.64 -13.82 -19.53
C LEU A 4 -14.54 -13.93 -18.00
N ARG A 5 -15.37 -14.77 -17.39
CA ARG A 5 -15.32 -15.07 -15.95
C ARG A 5 -13.97 -15.64 -15.54
N ASP A 6 -13.46 -16.64 -16.27
CA ASP A 6 -12.17 -17.25 -15.99
C ASP A 6 -11.02 -16.26 -16.15
N LYS A 7 -11.08 -15.36 -17.15
CA LYS A 7 -10.09 -14.30 -17.31
C LYS A 7 -10.15 -13.24 -16.21
N ILE A 8 -11.35 -12.87 -15.73
CA ILE A 8 -11.50 -11.95 -14.58
C ILE A 8 -10.93 -12.58 -13.30
N LYS A 9 -11.20 -13.88 -13.09
CA LYS A 9 -10.62 -14.62 -11.95
C LYS A 9 -9.10 -14.71 -12.05
N GLN A 10 -8.55 -14.96 -13.23
CA GLN A 10 -7.11 -15.05 -13.42
C GLN A 10 -6.40 -13.70 -13.19
N GLU A 11 -6.92 -12.62 -13.76
CA GLU A 11 -6.23 -11.32 -13.77
C GLU A 11 -6.46 -10.51 -12.48
N PHE A 12 -7.65 -10.62 -11.88
CA PHE A 12 -8.06 -9.81 -10.72
C PHE A 12 -8.28 -10.64 -9.45
N ASN A 13 -8.23 -11.98 -9.53
CA ASN A 13 -8.56 -12.89 -8.43
C ASN A 13 -9.97 -12.63 -7.85
N LEU A 14 -10.90 -12.21 -8.70
CA LEU A 14 -12.29 -11.92 -8.32
C LEU A 14 -13.21 -13.02 -8.83
N GLU A 15 -14.07 -13.53 -7.94
CA GLU A 15 -15.17 -14.40 -8.33
C GLU A 15 -16.33 -13.54 -8.84
N CYS A 16 -16.78 -13.79 -10.07
CA CYS A 16 -17.89 -13.05 -10.67
C CYS A 16 -19.01 -13.99 -11.13
N TYR A 17 -20.25 -13.54 -11.00
CA TYR A 17 -21.44 -14.24 -11.48
C TYR A 17 -21.66 -13.98 -12.98
N MET A 18 -22.31 -14.93 -13.67
CA MET A 18 -22.69 -14.79 -15.07
C MET A 18 -24.14 -14.29 -15.17
N PRO A 19 -24.39 -13.02 -15.49
CA PRO A 19 -25.75 -12.53 -15.74
C PRO A 19 -26.42 -13.28 -16.91
N ALA A 20 -27.76 -13.31 -16.94
CA ALA A 20 -28.48 -13.82 -18.10
C ALA A 20 -28.29 -12.90 -19.32
N ASN A 21 -28.64 -13.39 -20.51
CA ASN A 21 -28.50 -12.63 -21.75
C ASN A 21 -29.28 -11.31 -21.68
N GLY A 22 -28.56 -10.18 -21.80
CA GLY A 22 -29.14 -8.84 -21.78
C GLY A 22 -29.10 -8.14 -20.41
N GLU A 23 -28.59 -8.79 -19.37
CA GLU A 23 -28.39 -8.19 -18.05
C GLU A 23 -26.98 -7.63 -17.88
N THR A 24 -26.87 -6.48 -17.19
CA THR A 24 -25.59 -5.85 -16.82
C THR A 24 -25.24 -6.22 -15.39
N CYS A 25 -24.02 -6.72 -15.14
CA CYS A 25 -23.47 -6.87 -13.79
C CYS A 25 -22.33 -5.89 -13.55
N LEU A 26 -22.29 -5.33 -12.35
CA LEU A 26 -21.18 -4.51 -11.85
C LEU A 26 -20.25 -5.40 -11.05
N ILE A 27 -18.98 -5.46 -11.45
CA ILE A 27 -17.94 -6.19 -10.74
C ILE A 27 -17.03 -5.14 -10.09
N PRO A 28 -17.06 -4.98 -8.76
CA PRO A 28 -16.18 -4.04 -8.10
C PRO A 28 -14.73 -4.54 -8.19
N THR A 29 -13.89 -3.82 -8.93
CA THR A 29 -12.44 -4.06 -8.98
C THR A 29 -11.74 -3.09 -8.02
N PRO A 30 -11.13 -3.56 -6.92
CA PRO A 30 -10.35 -2.67 -6.06
C PRO A 30 -9.11 -2.20 -6.84
N HIS A 31 -9.15 -0.95 -7.32
CA HIS A 31 -7.97 -0.34 -7.95
C HIS A 31 -7.03 0.13 -6.85
N LYS A 32 -5.88 -0.55 -6.74
CA LYS A 32 -4.85 -0.25 -5.74
C LYS A 32 -3.68 0.45 -6.41
N PHE A 33 -3.41 1.69 -5.99
CA PHE A 33 -2.19 2.40 -6.36
C PHE A 33 -1.04 1.88 -5.50
N THR A 34 0.17 1.76 -6.06
CA THR A 34 1.36 1.40 -5.30
C THR A 34 2.51 2.31 -5.71
N TYR A 35 3.07 3.02 -4.74
CA TYR A 35 4.22 3.89 -4.91
C TYR A 35 5.43 3.31 -4.18
N THR A 36 6.61 3.47 -4.78
CA THR A 36 7.87 3.03 -4.19
C THR A 36 8.73 4.24 -3.88
N VAL A 37 9.11 4.40 -2.61
CA VAL A 37 10.04 5.42 -2.13
C VAL A 37 11.35 4.73 -1.78
N LYS A 38 12.47 5.24 -2.33
CA LYS A 38 13.80 4.77 -1.96
C LYS A 38 14.32 5.60 -0.80
N LEU A 39 14.76 4.94 0.27
CA LEU A 39 15.37 5.55 1.43
C LEU A 39 16.81 5.07 1.57
N GLU A 40 17.73 6.01 1.73
CA GLU A 40 19.10 5.72 2.13
C GLU A 40 19.17 5.79 3.66
N ASP A 41 19.24 4.64 4.31
CA ASP A 41 19.31 4.57 5.77
C ASP A 41 20.24 3.42 6.18
N PRO A 42 21.34 3.71 6.91
CA PRO A 42 22.38 2.73 7.24
C PRO A 42 21.96 1.74 8.33
N THR A 43 20.76 1.87 8.90
CA THR A 43 20.29 0.92 9.91
C THR A 43 19.72 -0.34 9.23
N PRO A 44 19.35 -1.40 9.96
CA PRO A 44 18.60 -2.51 9.37
C PRO A 44 17.17 -2.10 8.96
N PHE A 45 16.57 -2.81 7.99
CA PHE A 45 15.22 -2.48 7.48
C PHE A 45 14.13 -2.48 8.58
N TYR A 46 14.22 -3.37 9.58
CA TYR A 46 13.26 -3.43 10.68
C TYR A 46 13.29 -2.16 11.54
N LYS A 47 14.47 -1.56 11.76
CA LYS A 47 14.58 -0.29 12.51
C LYS A 47 13.98 0.87 11.74
N THR A 48 14.11 0.88 10.42
CA THR A 48 13.42 1.86 9.57
C THR A 48 11.91 1.68 9.68
N ALA A 49 11.40 0.45 9.64
CA ALA A 49 9.98 0.20 9.84
C ALA A 49 9.49 0.70 11.22
N GLU A 50 10.24 0.45 12.29
CA GLU A 50 9.91 0.98 13.63
C GLU A 50 9.95 2.51 13.70
N LYS A 51 10.91 3.16 13.03
CA LYS A 51 11.01 4.61 12.95
C LYS A 51 9.81 5.20 12.20
N LEU A 52 9.46 4.62 11.05
CA LEU A 52 8.29 5.01 10.27
C LEU A 52 7.00 4.83 11.08
N LEU A 53 6.85 3.71 11.80
CA LEU A 53 5.70 3.45 12.65
C LEU A 53 5.50 4.57 13.69
N LYS A 54 6.57 4.96 14.39
CA LYS A 54 6.52 6.05 15.39
C LYS A 54 6.12 7.37 14.75
N ILE A 55 6.73 7.71 13.62
CA ILE A 55 6.43 8.95 12.91
C ILE A 55 4.99 9.00 12.43
N PHE A 56 4.44 7.89 11.94
CA PHE A 56 3.04 7.82 11.57
C PHE A 56 2.13 7.94 12.79
N GLN A 57 2.44 7.30 13.91
CA GLN A 57 1.68 7.48 15.15
C GLN A 57 1.73 8.92 15.69
N GLU A 58 2.86 9.61 15.54
CA GLU A 58 3.04 11.01 15.97
C GLU A 58 2.39 12.03 15.02
N LYS A 59 2.44 11.80 13.70
CA LYS A 59 1.89 12.72 12.70
C LYS A 59 0.42 12.45 12.36
N LEU A 60 -0.03 11.21 12.50
CA LEU A 60 -1.38 10.75 12.14
C LEU A 60 -2.19 10.43 13.40
N THR A 61 -2.21 11.35 14.37
CA THR A 61 -2.87 11.16 15.68
C THR A 61 -4.38 10.92 15.62
N GLY A 62 -5.01 11.21 14.49
CA GLY A 62 -6.44 10.94 14.23
C GLY A 62 -6.73 9.62 13.52
N TRP A 63 -5.70 8.84 13.16
CA TRP A 63 -5.84 7.63 12.34
C TRP A 63 -5.32 6.39 13.07
N THR A 64 -5.91 5.23 12.75
CA THR A 64 -5.48 3.96 13.36
C THR A 64 -4.25 3.43 12.65
N VAL A 65 -3.11 3.45 13.34
CA VAL A 65 -1.83 2.92 12.83
C VAL A 65 -1.51 1.58 13.49
N LEU A 66 -1.44 0.52 12.69
CA LEU A 66 -1.15 -0.85 13.12
C LEU A 66 0.14 -1.36 12.49
N PHE A 67 0.90 -2.19 13.20
CA PHE A 67 2.06 -2.89 12.66
C PHE A 67 1.83 -4.40 12.75
N THR A 68 1.72 -5.07 11.60
CA THR A 68 1.42 -6.50 11.51
C THR A 68 2.26 -7.13 10.41
N ASP A 69 2.90 -8.26 10.69
CA ASP A 69 3.66 -9.05 9.71
C ASP A 69 4.73 -8.24 8.93
N GLY A 70 5.42 -7.30 9.61
CA GLY A 70 6.44 -6.48 8.97
C GLY A 70 5.89 -5.37 8.06
N ALA A 71 4.58 -5.17 8.01
CA ALA A 71 3.93 -4.07 7.31
C ALA A 71 3.21 -3.13 8.30
N ILE A 72 3.24 -1.84 8.00
CA ILE A 72 2.50 -0.82 8.71
C ILE A 72 1.21 -0.59 7.94
N SER A 73 0.06 -0.61 8.62
CA SER A 73 -1.24 -0.29 8.05
C SER A 73 -1.79 0.95 8.71
N VAL A 74 -2.20 1.94 7.92
CA VAL A 74 -2.94 3.11 8.38
C VAL A 74 -4.32 3.05 7.75
N GLU A 75 -5.34 2.69 8.54
CA GLU A 75 -6.65 2.29 8.02
C GLU A 75 -6.52 1.17 6.95
N SER A 76 -6.83 1.46 5.69
CA SER A 76 -6.69 0.58 4.52
C SER A 76 -5.39 0.79 3.74
N VAL A 77 -4.60 1.81 4.06
CA VAL A 77 -3.32 2.10 3.41
C VAL A 77 -2.24 1.19 3.98
N LEU A 78 -1.56 0.45 3.11
CA LEU A 78 -0.54 -0.51 3.48
C LEU A 78 0.86 0.01 3.10
N ILE A 79 1.77 0.00 4.07
CA ILE A 79 3.16 0.40 3.92
C ILE A 79 4.06 -0.78 4.25
N LYS A 80 4.94 -1.17 3.32
CA LYS A 80 5.91 -2.27 3.49
C LYS A 80 7.32 -1.76 3.27
N VAL A 81 8.24 -2.11 4.16
CA VAL A 81 9.66 -1.78 4.04
C VAL A 81 10.41 -3.04 3.63
N GLU A 82 11.15 -2.98 2.52
CA GLU A 82 12.06 -4.04 2.09
C GLU A 82 13.45 -3.46 1.81
N GLY A 83 14.48 -4.28 2.03
CA GLY A 83 15.87 -3.89 1.78
C GLY A 83 16.85 -4.76 2.55
N SER A 84 18.04 -4.94 1.99
CA SER A 84 19.20 -5.54 2.64
C SER A 84 19.90 -4.53 3.55
N GLU A 85 20.69 -5.01 4.51
CA GLU A 85 21.41 -4.18 5.50
C GLU A 85 22.46 -3.24 4.88
N HIS A 86 22.80 -3.42 3.61
CA HIS A 86 23.85 -2.67 2.90
C HIS A 86 23.35 -1.88 1.69
N ASP A 87 22.05 -1.92 1.38
CA ASP A 87 21.48 -1.31 0.18
C ASP A 87 20.40 -0.27 0.51
N LEU A 88 20.04 0.52 -0.52
CA LEU A 88 18.89 1.40 -0.49
C LEU A 88 17.61 0.61 -0.14
N LYS A 89 16.85 1.12 0.82
CA LYS A 89 15.58 0.52 1.24
C LYS A 89 14.48 0.97 0.32
N SER A 90 13.62 0.04 -0.06
CA SER A 90 12.41 0.31 -0.82
C SER A 90 11.21 0.27 0.11
N VAL A 91 10.54 1.40 0.26
CA VAL A 91 9.28 1.53 0.98
C VAL A 91 8.14 1.56 -0.02
N TYR A 92 7.30 0.54 0.04
CA TYR A 92 6.11 0.41 -0.79
C TYR A 92 4.93 0.97 -0.01
N ILE A 93 4.18 1.87 -0.61
CA ILE A 93 2.94 2.41 -0.05
C ILE A 93 1.84 2.06 -1.03
N SER A 94 0.77 1.45 -0.56
CA SER A 94 -0.35 1.06 -1.42
C SER A 94 -1.68 1.40 -0.80
N TRP A 95 -2.57 2.00 -1.60
CA TRP A 95 -3.90 2.47 -1.17
C TRP A 95 -4.92 2.29 -2.28
N THR A 96 -6.21 2.32 -1.91
CA THR A 96 -7.30 2.29 -2.88
C THR A 96 -7.69 3.70 -3.29
N ASN A 97 -8.42 3.87 -4.39
CA ASN A 97 -8.94 5.18 -4.81
C ASN A 97 -9.79 5.89 -3.73
N GLN A 98 -10.39 5.16 -2.78
CA GLN A 98 -11.16 5.78 -1.69
C GLN A 98 -10.24 6.48 -0.67
N ASP A 99 -8.99 6.06 -0.59
CA ASP A 99 -8.00 6.51 0.38
C ASP A 99 -6.90 7.34 -0.29
N GLU A 100 -7.19 7.95 -1.44
CA GLU A 100 -6.21 8.70 -2.23
C GLU A 100 -5.61 9.87 -1.42
N GLU A 101 -6.44 10.64 -0.73
CA GLU A 101 -5.98 11.77 0.10
C GLU A 101 -5.06 11.30 1.24
N LEU A 102 -5.42 10.19 1.90
CA LEU A 102 -4.62 9.60 2.97
C LEU A 102 -3.30 9.01 2.44
N GLY A 103 -3.38 8.26 1.33
CA GLY A 103 -2.22 7.67 0.66
C GLY A 103 -1.21 8.72 0.21
N MET A 104 -1.69 9.83 -0.35
CA MET A 104 -0.87 10.99 -0.73
C MET A 104 -0.25 11.67 0.48
N THR A 105 -1.01 11.89 1.55
CA THR A 105 -0.48 12.47 2.81
C THR A 105 0.66 11.62 3.38
N ILE A 106 0.49 10.29 3.41
CA ILE A 106 1.53 9.35 3.88
C ILE A 106 2.74 9.37 2.95
N LEU A 107 2.52 9.45 1.64
CA LEU A 107 3.58 9.55 0.64
C LEU A 107 4.42 10.83 0.83
N GLU A 108 3.78 11.98 1.07
CA GLU A 108 4.47 13.25 1.33
C GLU A 108 5.34 13.18 2.58
N ILE A 109 4.84 12.56 3.66
CA ILE A 109 5.62 12.32 4.88
C ILE A 109 6.87 11.48 4.56
N LEU A 110 6.71 10.40 3.79
CA LEU A 110 7.81 9.51 3.41
C LEU A 110 8.84 10.18 2.51
N GLN A 111 8.41 11.03 1.58
CA GLN A 111 9.31 11.81 0.72
C GLN A 111 10.10 12.86 1.51
N SER A 112 9.47 13.53 2.48
CA SER A 112 10.17 14.44 3.39
C SER A 112 11.30 13.74 4.13
N MET A 113 11.07 12.51 4.59
CA MET A 113 12.08 11.72 5.26
C MET A 113 13.24 11.30 4.36
N GLY A 114 12.97 10.99 3.09
CA GLY A 114 14.03 10.66 2.12
C GLY A 114 14.97 11.84 1.88
N HIS A 115 14.49 13.08 2.01
CA HIS A 115 15.29 14.28 1.82
C HIS A 115 16.05 14.72 3.09
N GLU A 116 15.57 14.37 4.29
CA GLU A 116 16.28 14.64 5.55
C GLU A 116 17.42 13.64 5.85
N LEU A 117 17.46 12.51 5.13
CA LEU A 117 18.43 11.44 5.31
C LEU A 117 19.55 11.42 4.24
N SER A 118 19.45 12.26 3.21
CA SER A 118 20.45 12.43 2.13
C SER A 118 21.51 13.48 2.48
#